data_AF-L0ACH2-F1
#
_entry.id   AF-L0ACH2-F1
#
_cell.length_a   1.000
_cell.length_b   1.000
_cell.length_c   1.000
_cell.angle_alpha   90.00
_cell.angle_beta   90.00
_cell.angle_gamma   90.00
#
_symmetry.space_group_name_H-M   'P 1'
#
loop_
_entity.id
_entity.type
_entity.pdbx_description
1 polymer ?
#
loop_
_entity_poly.entity_id
_entity_poly.type
_entity_poly.pdbx_seq_one_letter_code
_entity_poly.pdbx_strand_id
1 'polypeptide(L)'
;MVNIKIIDNNLILEFDKEMNILTTVHINAITKSKHILINHVEKDFKTNDIEGFKKEVLKKLGLSLNTPVFLTAVDIKNYKIKENEFGGALITAGFEVPNCIYQKDLFNGMCGGTINIISWVNIKLTLNGLLDLFRTITETKCLASSDLLLRCESRASGTSSDGIGVAAEISNDGFMFSGLATYHGNAIAKLIYETLVSFNNEQTLLKRSLGISLEELVEQAMIIYKKAPVPNVDEKTVYNMIYSELNNELKDPNVWSYIIAARELDLRGVSNTFPYLNKEEFERDSKRIIADEALASSLSIYLSGFKGLTSTYWVDTIKDKENLKFSHLPMFEDDIVSALIGSTLSRIYDKLLGAK
;
A
#
# COMPACT_ATOMS: atom_id res chain seq x y z
N MET A 1 -5.73 -24.24 -18.35
CA MET A 1 -5.19 -22.97 -18.87
C MET A 1 -6.30 -21.93 -18.76
N VAL A 2 -5.95 -20.65 -18.65
CA VAL A 2 -6.93 -19.56 -18.74
C VAL A 2 -6.63 -18.69 -19.95
N ASN A 3 -7.67 -18.12 -20.53
CA ASN A 3 -7.56 -17.17 -21.62
C ASN A 3 -8.01 -15.79 -21.15
N ILE A 4 -7.36 -14.74 -21.64
CA ILE A 4 -7.65 -13.36 -21.24
C ILE A 4 -8.03 -12.56 -22.46
N LYS A 5 -9.13 -11.83 -22.38
CA LYS A 5 -9.61 -10.92 -23.44
C LYS A 5 -9.92 -9.57 -22.84
N ILE A 6 -9.59 -8.50 -23.58
CA ILE A 6 -10.02 -7.14 -23.27
C ILE A 6 -11.00 -6.67 -24.35
N ILE A 7 -12.21 -6.31 -23.95
CA ILE A 7 -13.28 -5.84 -24.86
C ILE A 7 -13.96 -4.62 -24.22
N ASP A 8 -13.98 -3.46 -24.88
CA ASP A 8 -14.70 -2.26 -24.41
C ASP A 8 -14.48 -1.93 -22.92
N ASN A 9 -13.23 -1.89 -22.47
CA ASN A 9 -12.82 -1.66 -21.07
C ASN A 9 -13.28 -2.76 -20.07
N ASN A 10 -13.47 -3.98 -20.58
CA ASN A 10 -13.76 -5.17 -19.79
C ASN A 10 -12.63 -6.18 -19.93
N LEU A 11 -12.04 -6.59 -18.81
CA LEU A 11 -11.06 -7.65 -18.74
C LEU A 11 -11.76 -8.96 -18.37
N ILE A 12 -11.82 -9.89 -19.32
CA ILE A 12 -12.51 -11.17 -19.20
C ILE A 12 -11.47 -12.26 -19.03
N LEU A 13 -11.55 -13.00 -17.93
CA LEU A 13 -10.83 -14.24 -17.71
C LEU A 13 -11.75 -15.41 -18.05
N GLU A 14 -11.32 -16.27 -18.96
CA GLU A 14 -12.05 -17.44 -19.45
C GLU A 14 -11.31 -18.72 -19.05
N PHE A 15 -12.01 -19.62 -18.37
CA PHE A 15 -11.55 -20.96 -18.02
C PHE A 15 -11.89 -21.96 -19.13
N ASP A 16 -11.01 -22.94 -19.35
CA ASP A 16 -11.25 -24.03 -20.32
C ASP A 16 -12.54 -24.84 -20.02
N LYS A 17 -12.96 -24.86 -18.75
CA LYS A 17 -14.14 -25.56 -18.25
C LYS A 17 -14.88 -24.73 -17.23
N GLU A 18 -16.11 -25.13 -16.92
CA GLU A 18 -16.89 -24.46 -15.89
C GLU A 18 -16.29 -24.72 -14.51
N MET A 19 -16.06 -23.66 -13.74
CA MET A 19 -15.44 -23.71 -12.42
C MET A 19 -16.45 -23.30 -11.35
N ASN A 20 -16.30 -23.81 -10.13
CA ASN A 20 -17.02 -23.28 -8.97
C ASN A 20 -16.23 -22.07 -8.47
N ILE A 21 -16.90 -20.93 -8.34
CA ILE A 21 -16.28 -19.66 -8.00
C ILE A 21 -16.91 -19.13 -6.72
N LEU A 22 -16.11 -18.99 -5.67
CA LEU A 22 -16.48 -18.33 -4.41
C LEU A 22 -15.93 -16.90 -4.42
N THR A 23 -16.76 -15.90 -4.20
CA THR A 23 -16.41 -14.50 -4.45
C THR A 23 -17.22 -13.50 -3.62
N THR A 24 -16.64 -12.31 -3.40
CA THR A 24 -17.32 -11.17 -2.74
C THR A 24 -18.14 -10.32 -3.70
N VAL A 25 -18.04 -10.54 -5.02
CA VAL A 25 -18.61 -9.63 -6.03
C VAL A 25 -19.85 -10.20 -6.75
N HIS A 26 -20.41 -11.29 -6.26
CA HIS A 26 -21.59 -11.93 -6.83
C HIS A 26 -22.67 -12.15 -5.77
N ILE A 27 -23.94 -11.92 -6.11
CA ILE A 27 -25.07 -11.94 -5.16
C ILE A 27 -25.22 -13.27 -4.40
N ASN A 28 -24.93 -14.39 -5.05
CA ASN A 28 -25.04 -15.72 -4.45
C ASN A 28 -23.79 -16.14 -3.63
N ALA A 29 -22.75 -15.30 -3.58
CA ALA A 29 -21.40 -15.58 -3.06
C ALA A 29 -20.65 -16.74 -3.75
N ILE A 30 -21.34 -17.84 -4.08
CA ILE A 30 -20.83 -18.95 -4.87
C ILE A 30 -21.63 -19.09 -6.17
N THR A 31 -20.93 -19.39 -7.27
CA THR A 31 -21.53 -19.57 -8.59
C THR A 31 -20.74 -20.55 -9.43
N LYS A 32 -21.30 -20.97 -10.57
CA LYS A 32 -20.60 -21.73 -11.59
C LYS A 32 -20.52 -20.90 -12.87
N SER A 33 -19.31 -20.74 -13.39
CA SER A 33 -19.09 -20.01 -14.63
C SER A 33 -17.79 -20.45 -15.29
N LYS A 34 -17.74 -20.27 -16.62
CA LYS A 34 -16.50 -20.31 -17.39
C LYS A 34 -15.78 -18.96 -17.41
N HIS A 35 -16.43 -17.89 -16.97
CA HIS A 35 -15.92 -16.54 -17.07
C HIS A 35 -15.90 -15.85 -15.71
N ILE A 36 -14.92 -14.96 -15.53
CA ILE A 36 -14.92 -13.91 -14.52
C ILE A 36 -14.59 -12.59 -15.25
N LEU A 37 -15.30 -11.52 -14.89
CA LEU A 37 -15.17 -10.22 -15.52
C LEU A 37 -14.64 -9.18 -14.52
N ILE A 38 -13.67 -8.37 -14.94
CA ILE A 38 -13.35 -7.08 -14.32
C ILE A 38 -13.80 -5.96 -15.27
N ASN A 39 -14.77 -5.16 -14.83
CA ASN A 39 -15.29 -4.02 -15.57
C ASN A 39 -14.68 -2.72 -15.03
N HIS A 40 -14.16 -1.88 -15.92
CA HIS A 40 -13.71 -0.54 -15.57
C HIS A 40 -14.91 0.40 -15.33
N VAL A 41 -14.82 1.19 -14.26
CA VAL A 41 -15.75 2.27 -13.93
C VAL A 41 -14.97 3.56 -13.64
N GLU A 42 -15.60 4.71 -13.82
CA GLU A 42 -14.97 5.99 -13.46
C GLU A 42 -14.69 6.09 -11.94
N LYS A 43 -13.69 6.89 -11.54
CA LYS A 43 -13.30 7.05 -10.13
C LYS A 43 -14.43 7.56 -9.23
N ASP A 44 -15.37 8.32 -9.78
CA ASP A 44 -16.54 8.86 -9.10
C ASP A 44 -17.82 8.06 -9.34
N PHE A 45 -17.70 6.84 -9.88
CA PHE A 45 -18.83 5.96 -10.17
C PHE A 45 -19.71 5.71 -8.94
N LYS A 46 -21.01 5.96 -9.12
CA LYS A 46 -22.05 5.75 -8.11
C LYS A 46 -23.26 5.10 -8.75
N THR A 47 -23.79 4.07 -8.10
CA THR A 47 -25.06 3.45 -8.50
C THR A 47 -25.83 2.98 -7.26
N ASN A 48 -27.14 3.15 -7.30
CA ASN A 48 -28.05 2.62 -6.27
C ASN A 48 -28.48 1.17 -6.58
N ASP A 49 -28.21 0.68 -7.80
CA ASP A 49 -28.49 -0.69 -8.23
C ASP A 49 -27.24 -1.30 -8.90
N ILE A 50 -26.32 -1.79 -8.06
CA ILE A 50 -25.08 -2.40 -8.50
C ILE A 50 -25.33 -3.69 -9.31
N GLU A 51 -26.36 -4.45 -8.95
CA GLU A 51 -26.67 -5.73 -9.59
C GLU A 51 -27.34 -5.52 -10.95
N GLY A 52 -28.24 -4.54 -11.07
CA GLY A 52 -28.77 -4.10 -12.36
C GLY A 52 -27.66 -3.65 -13.31
N PHE A 53 -26.72 -2.83 -12.82
CA PHE A 53 -25.55 -2.42 -13.60
C PHE A 53 -24.73 -3.62 -14.12
N LYS A 54 -24.38 -4.57 -13.23
CA LYS A 54 -23.63 -5.79 -13.61
C LYS A 54 -24.37 -6.61 -14.67
N LYS A 55 -25.68 -6.79 -14.52
CA LYS A 55 -26.51 -7.53 -15.49
C LYS A 55 -26.47 -6.89 -16.88
N GLU A 56 -26.54 -5.57 -16.97
CA GLU A 56 -26.46 -4.86 -18.25
C GLU A 56 -25.08 -4.99 -18.91
N VAL A 57 -24.00 -4.94 -18.12
CA VAL A 57 -22.65 -5.20 -18.63
C VAL A 57 -22.53 -6.62 -19.19
N LEU A 58 -23.02 -7.63 -18.46
CA LEU A 58 -22.99 -9.02 -18.91
C LEU A 58 -23.80 -9.24 -20.20
N LYS A 59 -25.00 -8.65 -20.29
CA LYS A 59 -25.84 -8.71 -21.51
C LYS A 59 -25.13 -8.12 -22.72
N LYS A 60 -24.48 -6.95 -22.58
CA LYS A 60 -23.73 -6.30 -23.67
C LYS A 60 -22.60 -7.18 -24.20
N LEU A 61 -21.95 -7.94 -23.32
CA LEU A 61 -20.85 -8.83 -23.66
C LEU A 61 -21.31 -10.25 -24.06
N GLY A 62 -22.60 -10.54 -24.03
CA GLY A 62 -23.14 -11.89 -24.31
C GLY A 62 -22.72 -12.94 -23.28
N LEU A 63 -22.42 -12.53 -22.04
CA LEU A 63 -21.96 -13.40 -20.97
C LEU A 63 -23.14 -13.89 -20.10
N SER A 64 -22.95 -15.06 -19.48
CA SER A 64 -23.93 -15.63 -18.53
C SER A 64 -24.12 -14.72 -17.32
N LEU A 65 -25.36 -14.61 -16.83
CA LEU A 65 -25.70 -13.88 -15.61
C LEU A 65 -25.04 -14.45 -14.34
N ASN A 66 -24.53 -15.68 -14.40
CA ASN A 66 -23.78 -16.32 -13.31
C ASN A 66 -22.31 -15.87 -13.24
N THR A 67 -21.84 -15.07 -14.20
CA THR A 67 -20.46 -14.58 -14.27
C THR A 67 -20.21 -13.54 -13.17
N PRO A 68 -19.25 -13.75 -12.27
CA PRO A 68 -18.84 -12.72 -11.32
C PRO A 68 -18.31 -11.48 -12.03
N VAL A 69 -18.72 -10.30 -11.57
CA VAL A 69 -18.31 -9.00 -12.13
C VAL A 69 -17.67 -8.16 -11.03
N PHE A 70 -16.36 -8.02 -11.13
CA PHE A 70 -15.56 -7.09 -10.35
C PHE A 70 -15.63 -5.71 -10.98
N LEU A 71 -15.61 -4.66 -10.16
CA LEU A 71 -15.54 -3.28 -10.61
C LEU A 71 -14.20 -2.68 -10.21
N THR A 72 -13.65 -1.80 -11.05
CA THR A 72 -12.39 -1.13 -10.75
C THR A 72 -12.31 0.24 -11.42
N ALA A 73 -11.75 1.22 -10.72
CA ALA A 73 -11.36 2.51 -11.31
C ALA A 73 -9.87 2.53 -11.74
N VAL A 74 -9.18 1.40 -11.60
CA VAL A 74 -7.81 1.21 -12.10
C VAL A 74 -7.89 0.89 -13.59
N ASP A 75 -6.99 1.46 -14.39
CA ASP A 75 -6.86 1.06 -15.79
C ASP A 75 -6.63 -0.45 -15.87
N ILE A 76 -7.61 -1.15 -16.44
CA ILE A 76 -7.62 -2.61 -16.53
C ILE A 76 -6.44 -3.15 -17.35
N LYS A 77 -5.75 -2.32 -18.16
CA LYS A 77 -4.53 -2.71 -18.87
C LYS A 77 -3.33 -2.92 -17.95
N ASN A 78 -3.37 -2.36 -16.75
CA ASN A 78 -2.34 -2.53 -15.73
C ASN A 78 -2.51 -3.81 -14.92
N TYR A 79 -3.42 -4.72 -15.31
CA TYR A 79 -3.55 -6.02 -14.65
C TYR A 79 -2.23 -6.80 -14.69
N LYS A 80 -2.05 -7.67 -13.70
CA LYS A 80 -0.96 -8.64 -13.67
C LYS A 80 -1.53 -10.03 -13.50
N ILE A 81 -1.03 -10.96 -14.31
CA ILE A 81 -1.35 -12.38 -14.20
C ILE A 81 -0.06 -13.17 -13.97
N LYS A 82 -0.13 -14.14 -13.07
CA LYS A 82 0.92 -15.16 -12.90
C LYS A 82 0.28 -16.54 -12.74
N GLU A 83 0.98 -17.56 -13.21
CA GLU A 83 0.59 -18.97 -13.10
C GLU A 83 1.77 -19.83 -12.64
N ASN A 84 1.45 -20.95 -12.01
CA ASN A 84 2.36 -22.03 -11.67
C ASN A 84 1.65 -23.38 -11.87
N GLU A 85 2.30 -24.48 -11.50
CA GLU A 85 1.75 -25.83 -11.63
C GLU A 85 0.43 -26.06 -10.87
N PHE A 86 0.23 -25.36 -9.75
CA PHE A 86 -0.98 -25.50 -8.93
C PHE A 86 -2.15 -24.64 -9.39
N GLY A 87 -1.91 -23.56 -10.14
CA GLY A 87 -2.94 -22.61 -10.55
C GLY A 87 -2.39 -21.23 -10.87
N GLY A 88 -3.18 -20.19 -10.64
CA GLY A 88 -2.74 -18.82 -10.92
C GLY A 88 -3.56 -17.75 -10.22
N ALA A 89 -3.15 -16.51 -10.47
CA ALA A 89 -3.88 -15.32 -10.04
C ALA A 89 -3.80 -14.20 -11.07
N LEU A 90 -4.90 -13.47 -11.22
CA LEU A 90 -5.03 -12.23 -11.95
C LEU A 90 -5.40 -11.13 -10.96
N ILE A 91 -4.66 -10.03 -10.99
CA ILE A 91 -4.80 -8.93 -10.03
C ILE A 91 -4.90 -7.60 -10.76
N THR A 92 -5.84 -6.75 -10.33
CA THR A 92 -5.79 -5.30 -10.56
C THR A 92 -5.70 -4.60 -9.20
N ALA A 93 -4.80 -3.63 -9.07
CA ALA A 93 -4.54 -2.98 -7.79
C ALA A 93 -4.40 -1.47 -7.95
N GLY A 94 -5.14 -0.73 -7.13
CA GLY A 94 -4.99 0.70 -6.89
C GLY A 94 -5.03 0.92 -5.38
N PHE A 95 -4.01 1.57 -4.84
CA PHE A 95 -3.79 1.69 -3.39
C PHE A 95 -4.37 2.95 -2.77
N GLU A 96 -5.20 3.69 -3.50
CA GLU A 96 -5.93 4.85 -2.96
C GLU A 96 -7.00 4.38 -1.95
N VAL A 97 -7.27 5.18 -0.93
CA VAL A 97 -8.25 4.87 0.13
C VAL A 97 -8.00 3.52 0.82
N PRO A 98 -6.82 3.32 1.44
CA PRO A 98 -6.55 2.13 2.24
C PRO A 98 -7.54 2.01 3.41
N ASN A 99 -7.79 0.76 3.84
CA ASN A 99 -8.72 0.47 4.94
C ASN A 99 -8.01 -0.09 6.18
N CYS A 100 -8.44 0.29 7.38
CA CYS A 100 -7.94 -0.25 8.64
C CYS A 100 -8.99 -0.23 9.76
N ILE A 101 -8.68 -0.87 10.89
CA ILE A 101 -9.63 -1.04 12.01
C ILE A 101 -9.99 0.25 12.75
N TYR A 102 -9.12 1.26 12.70
CA TYR A 102 -9.34 2.59 13.31
C TYR A 102 -9.61 3.66 12.25
N GLN A 103 -10.32 3.32 11.17
CA GLN A 103 -10.70 4.30 10.15
C GLN A 103 -11.59 5.41 10.76
N LYS A 104 -11.17 6.67 10.65
CA LYS A 104 -11.99 7.82 11.06
C LYS A 104 -13.13 8.09 10.06
N ASP A 105 -12.79 8.09 8.78
CA ASP A 105 -13.75 8.34 7.70
C ASP A 105 -14.37 7.02 7.22
N LEU A 106 -15.54 6.70 7.77
CA LEU A 106 -16.35 5.56 7.32
C LEU A 106 -17.19 5.98 6.11
N PHE A 107 -17.10 5.22 5.02
CA PHE A 107 -17.80 5.54 3.77
C PHE A 107 -19.04 4.66 3.58
N ASN A 108 -20.14 5.29 3.14
CA ASN A 108 -21.29 4.60 2.57
C ASN A 108 -21.14 4.43 1.03
N GLY A 109 -19.99 3.92 0.58
CA GLY A 109 -19.80 3.51 -0.82
C GLY A 109 -19.09 4.49 -1.76
N MET A 110 -18.01 5.17 -1.35
CA MET A 110 -17.10 5.85 -2.28
C MET A 110 -15.84 5.01 -2.52
N CYS A 111 -15.53 4.71 -3.79
CA CYS A 111 -14.47 3.78 -4.20
C CYS A 111 -13.42 4.49 -5.07
N GLY A 112 -12.31 4.92 -4.46
CA GLY A 112 -11.13 5.42 -5.20
C GLY A 112 -10.04 4.38 -5.41
N GLY A 113 -10.00 3.31 -4.60
CA GLY A 113 -9.03 2.22 -4.74
C GLY A 113 -9.63 0.84 -4.50
N THR A 114 -9.04 -0.13 -5.16
CA THR A 114 -9.46 -1.54 -5.13
C THR A 114 -8.24 -2.44 -5.33
N ILE A 115 -8.18 -3.52 -4.57
CA ILE A 115 -7.32 -4.66 -4.83
C ILE A 115 -8.24 -5.82 -5.22
N ASN A 116 -8.40 -6.03 -6.52
CA ASN A 116 -9.16 -7.15 -7.04
C ASN A 116 -8.24 -8.34 -7.29
N ILE A 117 -8.55 -9.48 -6.68
CA ILE A 117 -7.80 -10.73 -6.83
C ILE A 117 -8.73 -11.81 -7.33
N ILE A 118 -8.44 -12.31 -8.52
CA ILE A 118 -9.04 -13.53 -9.06
C ILE A 118 -7.97 -14.61 -8.99
N SER A 119 -8.23 -15.73 -8.34
CA SER A 119 -7.31 -16.85 -8.29
C SER A 119 -8.01 -18.15 -8.61
N TRP A 120 -7.28 -19.11 -9.15
CA TRP A 120 -7.78 -20.43 -9.45
C TRP A 120 -6.73 -21.48 -9.12
N VAL A 121 -7.21 -22.69 -8.91
CA VAL A 121 -6.35 -23.88 -8.79
C VAL A 121 -6.72 -24.92 -9.84
N ASN A 122 -5.71 -25.65 -10.30
CA ASN A 122 -5.82 -26.72 -11.28
C ASN A 122 -6.11 -28.09 -10.63
N ILE A 123 -6.19 -28.14 -9.30
CA ILE A 123 -6.54 -29.33 -8.52
C ILE A 123 -8.01 -29.28 -8.08
N LYS A 124 -8.58 -30.46 -7.80
CA LYS A 124 -9.93 -30.56 -7.23
C LYS A 124 -9.90 -30.23 -5.75
N LEU A 125 -10.86 -29.42 -5.31
CA LEU A 125 -11.08 -29.09 -3.91
C LEU A 125 -12.42 -29.64 -3.44
N THR A 126 -12.60 -29.83 -2.15
CA THR A 126 -13.97 -29.87 -1.58
C THR A 126 -14.50 -28.44 -1.47
N LEU A 127 -15.79 -28.26 -1.15
CA LEU A 127 -16.32 -26.92 -0.85
C LEU A 127 -15.58 -26.25 0.32
N ASN A 128 -15.20 -27.03 1.34
CA ASN A 128 -14.38 -26.53 2.47
C ASN A 128 -12.98 -26.10 1.98
N GLY A 129 -12.38 -26.85 1.06
CA GLY A 129 -11.09 -26.50 0.47
C GLY A 129 -11.15 -25.21 -0.34
N LEU A 130 -12.25 -24.95 -1.04
CA LEU A 130 -12.48 -23.69 -1.77
C LEU A 130 -12.65 -22.51 -0.80
N LEU A 131 -13.41 -22.70 0.28
CA LEU A 131 -13.55 -21.71 1.35
C LEU A 131 -12.22 -21.41 2.04
N ASP A 132 -11.42 -22.43 2.30
CA ASP A 132 -10.10 -22.28 2.91
C ASP A 132 -9.11 -21.55 1.98
N LEU A 133 -9.21 -21.77 0.66
CA LEU A 133 -8.45 -21.02 -0.34
C LEU A 133 -8.86 -19.54 -0.35
N PHE A 134 -10.16 -19.24 -0.27
CA PHE A 134 -10.66 -17.87 -0.17
C PHE A 134 -10.08 -17.15 1.07
N ARG A 135 -10.07 -17.83 2.22
CA ARG A 135 -9.42 -17.32 3.44
C ARG A 135 -7.94 -17.05 3.23
N THR A 136 -7.21 -18.03 2.68
CA THR A 136 -5.76 -17.94 2.42
C THR A 136 -5.42 -16.72 1.55
N ILE A 137 -6.21 -16.47 0.52
CA ILE A 137 -6.01 -15.33 -0.36
C ILE A 137 -6.31 -14.00 0.34
N THR A 138 -7.33 -13.98 1.19
CA THR A 138 -7.64 -12.81 2.03
C THR A 138 -6.49 -12.50 2.99
N GLU A 139 -5.97 -13.51 3.70
CA GLU A 139 -4.82 -13.37 4.60
C GLU A 139 -3.56 -12.90 3.85
N THR A 140 -3.32 -13.44 2.66
CA THR A 140 -2.19 -13.05 1.80
C THR A 140 -2.30 -11.59 1.35
N LYS A 141 -3.50 -11.14 0.96
CA LYS A 141 -3.74 -9.73 0.61
C LYS A 141 -3.46 -8.83 1.80
N CYS A 142 -3.97 -9.17 2.99
CA CYS A 142 -3.73 -8.40 4.21
C CYS A 142 -2.23 -8.29 4.53
N LEU A 143 -1.49 -9.39 4.39
CA LEU A 143 -0.03 -9.41 4.59
C LEU A 143 0.67 -8.48 3.58
N ALA A 144 0.36 -8.61 2.29
CA ALA A 144 0.93 -7.75 1.25
C ALA A 144 0.59 -6.27 1.48
N SER A 145 -0.63 -5.94 1.88
CA SER A 145 -1.03 -4.57 2.20
C SER A 145 -0.28 -3.98 3.40
N SER A 146 -0.03 -4.80 4.43
CA SER A 146 0.80 -4.41 5.57
C SER A 146 2.25 -4.17 5.14
N ASP A 147 2.85 -5.08 4.39
CA ASP A 147 4.27 -4.99 3.98
C ASP A 147 4.51 -3.89 2.93
N LEU A 148 3.48 -3.54 2.15
CA LEU A 148 3.47 -2.35 1.28
C LEU A 148 3.28 -1.03 2.04
N LEU A 149 3.16 -1.10 3.37
CA LEU A 149 2.93 0.03 4.27
C LEU A 149 1.80 0.94 3.81
N LEU A 150 0.70 0.36 3.32
CA LEU A 150 -0.45 1.17 2.91
C LEU A 150 -0.90 2.04 4.09
N ARG A 151 -0.97 3.35 3.86
CA ARG A 151 -1.07 4.34 4.95
C ARG A 151 -2.50 4.52 5.43
N CYS A 152 -2.80 3.96 6.60
CA CYS A 152 -4.02 4.23 7.37
C CYS A 152 -3.64 4.59 8.82
N GLU A 153 -4.62 4.91 9.67
CA GLU A 153 -4.37 5.18 11.10
C GLU A 153 -3.66 4.00 11.79
N SER A 154 -4.06 2.78 11.44
CA SER A 154 -3.42 1.53 11.86
C SER A 154 -2.99 0.72 10.65
N ARG A 155 -2.56 -0.53 10.86
CA ARG A 155 -2.17 -1.40 9.74
C ARG A 155 -3.32 -1.58 8.77
N ALA A 156 -3.04 -1.32 7.52
CA ALA A 156 -4.01 -1.49 6.46
C ALA A 156 -4.17 -2.97 6.08
N SER A 157 -5.41 -3.39 5.88
CA SER A 157 -5.75 -4.74 5.41
C SER A 157 -6.00 -4.84 3.90
N GLY A 158 -5.98 -3.71 3.22
CA GLY A 158 -6.40 -3.59 1.83
C GLY A 158 -6.89 -2.17 1.54
N THR A 159 -7.86 -2.06 0.64
CA THR A 159 -8.52 -0.79 0.29
C THR A 159 -10.04 -0.86 0.47
N SER A 160 -10.72 0.27 0.31
CA SER A 160 -12.15 0.38 0.62
C SER A 160 -13.07 -0.53 -0.21
N SER A 161 -12.63 -1.02 -1.38
CA SER A 161 -13.49 -1.72 -2.33
C SER A 161 -12.88 -2.98 -2.95
N ASP A 162 -12.05 -3.69 -2.18
CA ASP A 162 -11.39 -4.91 -2.64
C ASP A 162 -12.39 -6.01 -3.03
N GLY A 163 -12.14 -6.66 -4.18
CA GLY A 163 -12.85 -7.87 -4.61
C GLY A 163 -11.95 -9.10 -4.52
N ILE A 164 -12.48 -10.22 -4.03
CA ILE A 164 -11.78 -11.51 -4.08
C ILE A 164 -12.67 -12.55 -4.76
N GLY A 165 -12.09 -13.36 -5.64
CA GLY A 165 -12.73 -14.53 -6.24
C GLY A 165 -11.75 -15.69 -6.35
N VAL A 166 -12.18 -16.86 -5.90
CA VAL A 166 -11.40 -18.10 -5.99
C VAL A 166 -12.16 -19.14 -6.77
N ALA A 167 -11.47 -19.84 -7.68
CA ALA A 167 -12.08 -20.79 -8.59
C ALA A 167 -11.42 -22.17 -8.51
N ALA A 168 -12.23 -23.22 -8.40
CA ALA A 168 -11.78 -24.60 -8.46
C ALA A 168 -12.88 -25.54 -8.99
N GLU A 169 -12.49 -26.72 -9.44
CA GLU A 169 -13.43 -27.83 -9.53
C GLU A 169 -13.72 -28.37 -8.12
N ILE A 170 -15.00 -28.49 -7.78
CA ILE A 170 -15.42 -29.10 -6.52
C ILE A 170 -15.64 -30.59 -6.74
N SER A 171 -15.06 -31.40 -5.86
CA SER A 171 -15.26 -32.85 -5.81
C SER A 171 -15.21 -33.35 -4.37
N ASN A 172 -15.94 -34.42 -4.07
CA ASN A 172 -15.99 -35.00 -2.71
C ASN A 172 -14.65 -35.62 -2.28
N ASP A 173 -13.83 -36.03 -3.25
CA ASP A 173 -12.47 -36.55 -3.08
C ASP A 173 -11.38 -35.48 -3.25
N GLY A 174 -11.78 -34.20 -3.40
CA GLY A 174 -10.85 -33.09 -3.52
C GLY A 174 -10.16 -32.74 -2.20
N PHE A 175 -9.14 -31.88 -2.27
CA PHE A 175 -8.46 -31.42 -1.06
C PHE A 175 -9.40 -30.62 -0.16
N MET A 176 -9.38 -30.92 1.15
CA MET A 176 -10.17 -30.23 2.16
C MET A 176 -9.53 -28.94 2.66
N PHE A 177 -8.20 -28.85 2.60
CA PHE A 177 -7.43 -27.72 3.10
C PHE A 177 -6.67 -27.07 1.96
N SER A 178 -6.65 -25.75 1.97
CA SER A 178 -5.92 -24.89 1.03
C SER A 178 -5.23 -23.72 1.73
N GLY A 179 -5.02 -23.85 3.05
CA GLY A 179 -4.25 -22.93 3.89
C GLY A 179 -2.80 -22.72 3.44
N LEU A 180 -2.16 -21.69 4.00
CA LEU A 180 -0.74 -21.36 3.79
C LEU A 180 0.24 -22.50 4.09
N ALA A 181 -0.15 -23.50 4.88
CA ALA A 181 0.66 -24.66 5.20
C ALA A 181 0.55 -25.82 4.18
N THR A 182 -0.38 -25.73 3.22
CA THR A 182 -0.53 -26.71 2.14
C THR A 182 0.33 -26.34 0.94
N TYR A 183 0.75 -27.31 0.13
CA TYR A 183 1.60 -27.05 -1.05
C TYR A 183 0.95 -26.06 -2.03
N HIS A 184 -0.29 -26.32 -2.44
CA HIS A 184 -1.00 -25.45 -3.38
C HIS A 184 -1.40 -24.12 -2.74
N GLY A 185 -1.87 -24.12 -1.49
CA GLY A 185 -2.24 -22.89 -0.78
C GLY A 185 -1.05 -21.95 -0.61
N ASN A 186 0.10 -22.46 -0.19
CA ASN A 186 1.34 -21.68 -0.08
C ASN A 186 1.82 -21.16 -1.44
N ALA A 187 1.80 -22.00 -2.48
CA ALA A 187 2.25 -21.64 -3.81
C ALA A 187 1.40 -20.51 -4.41
N ILE A 188 0.07 -20.57 -4.25
CA ILE A 188 -0.85 -19.53 -4.70
C ILE A 188 -0.69 -18.26 -3.86
N ALA A 189 -0.57 -18.37 -2.54
CA ALA A 189 -0.34 -17.23 -1.66
C ALA A 189 0.96 -16.49 -2.01
N LYS A 190 2.07 -17.20 -2.18
CA LYS A 190 3.35 -16.61 -2.59
C LYS A 190 3.22 -15.89 -3.94
N LEU A 191 2.57 -16.53 -4.91
CA LEU A 191 2.33 -15.94 -6.22
C LEU A 191 1.53 -14.64 -6.13
N ILE A 192 0.46 -14.60 -5.32
CA ILE A 192 -0.36 -13.41 -5.09
C ILE A 192 0.42 -12.32 -4.38
N TYR A 193 1.12 -12.67 -3.28
CA TYR A 193 1.93 -11.73 -2.51
C TYR A 193 2.96 -11.02 -3.39
N GLU A 194 3.78 -11.78 -4.13
CA GLU A 194 4.79 -11.23 -5.02
C GLU A 194 4.18 -10.39 -6.15
N THR A 195 3.00 -10.80 -6.64
CA THR A 195 2.29 -10.04 -7.68
C THR A 195 1.79 -8.70 -7.14
N LEU A 196 1.17 -8.68 -5.95
CA LEU A 196 0.74 -7.46 -5.27
C LEU A 196 1.91 -6.53 -4.97
N VAL A 197 2.99 -7.05 -4.40
CA VAL A 197 4.19 -6.25 -4.10
C VAL A 197 4.78 -5.62 -5.36
N SER A 198 4.70 -6.30 -6.50
CA SER A 198 5.20 -5.76 -7.76
C SER A 198 4.41 -4.53 -8.28
N PHE A 199 3.21 -4.25 -7.78
CA PHE A 199 2.48 -3.01 -8.09
C PHE A 199 3.05 -1.79 -7.38
N ASN A 200 4.00 -1.97 -6.46
CA ASN A 200 4.60 -0.86 -5.75
C ASN A 200 5.36 0.09 -6.69
N ASN A 201 5.18 1.39 -6.48
CA ASN A 201 5.93 2.45 -7.14
C ASN A 201 6.68 3.27 -6.07
N GLU A 202 8.00 3.40 -6.23
CA GLU A 202 8.89 4.17 -5.34
C GLU A 202 8.37 5.57 -5.03
N GLN A 203 7.81 6.27 -6.03
CA GLN A 203 7.29 7.64 -5.87
C GLN A 203 6.20 7.75 -4.79
N THR A 204 5.42 6.68 -4.62
CA THR A 204 4.31 6.64 -3.66
C THR A 204 4.67 5.93 -2.36
N LEU A 205 5.83 5.26 -2.30
CA LEU A 205 6.28 4.53 -1.12
C LEU A 205 6.64 5.48 0.01
N LEU A 206 7.30 6.61 -0.30
CA LEU A 206 7.68 7.60 0.71
C LEU A 206 6.45 8.17 1.40
N LYS A 207 5.46 8.62 0.60
CA LYS A 207 4.21 9.15 1.12
C LYS A 207 3.43 8.12 1.93
N ARG A 208 3.50 6.84 1.56
CA ARG A 208 2.90 5.75 2.34
C ARG A 208 3.61 5.54 3.67
N SER A 209 4.94 5.59 3.67
CA SER A 209 5.78 5.31 4.84
C SER A 209 5.82 6.46 5.84
N LEU A 210 6.05 7.70 5.39
CA LEU A 210 6.21 8.90 6.24
C LEU A 210 5.02 9.87 6.17
N GLY A 211 4.01 9.63 5.34
CA GLY A 211 2.88 10.57 5.19
C GLY A 211 3.18 11.84 4.39
N ILE A 212 4.40 11.98 3.87
CA ILE A 212 4.87 13.14 3.10
C ILE A 212 5.50 12.69 1.76
N SER A 213 5.20 13.38 0.66
CA SER A 213 5.86 13.13 -0.63
C SER A 213 7.25 13.78 -0.69
N LEU A 214 8.05 13.42 -1.69
CA LEU A 214 9.36 14.05 -1.90
C LEU A 214 9.22 15.56 -2.16
N GLU A 215 8.25 15.94 -2.97
CA GLU A 215 7.95 17.34 -3.29
C GLU A 215 7.56 18.11 -2.03
N GLU A 216 6.68 17.54 -1.21
CA GLU A 216 6.27 18.13 0.06
C GLU A 216 7.48 18.23 1.02
N LEU A 217 8.35 17.22 1.08
CA LEU A 217 9.56 17.24 1.89
C LEU A 217 10.52 18.37 1.49
N VAL A 218 10.69 18.58 0.18
CA VAL A 218 11.49 19.68 -0.38
C VAL A 218 10.87 21.04 -0.03
N GLU A 219 9.54 21.17 -0.12
CA GLU A 219 8.83 22.39 0.28
C GLU A 219 9.04 22.69 1.77
N GLN A 220 8.94 21.68 2.65
CA GLN A 220 9.21 21.87 4.08
C GLN A 220 10.67 22.26 4.34
N ALA A 221 11.62 21.62 3.66
CA ALA A 221 13.04 21.96 3.75
C ALA A 221 13.33 23.39 3.27
N MET A 222 12.64 23.88 2.24
CA MET A 222 12.76 25.26 1.76
C MET A 222 12.27 26.28 2.79
N ILE A 223 11.19 25.98 3.54
CA ILE A 223 10.72 26.85 4.63
C ILE A 223 11.82 27.02 5.68
N ILE A 224 12.45 25.91 6.07
CA ILE A 224 13.55 25.91 7.05
C ILE A 224 14.78 26.63 6.49
N TYR A 225 15.16 26.36 5.24
CA TYR A 225 16.29 27.00 4.58
C TYR A 225 16.19 28.53 4.66
N LYS A 226 15.00 29.11 4.43
CA LYS A 226 14.76 30.57 4.48
C LYS A 226 14.97 31.19 5.87
N LYS A 227 15.01 30.38 6.93
CA LYS A 227 15.28 30.81 8.31
C LYS A 227 16.76 30.80 8.65
N ALA A 228 17.58 30.07 7.89
CA ALA A 228 19.02 30.03 8.11
C ALA A 228 19.70 31.32 7.60
N PRO A 229 20.76 31.79 8.27
CA PRO A 229 21.54 32.95 7.84
C PRO A 229 22.51 32.58 6.71
N VAL A 230 21.99 32.16 5.56
CA VAL A 230 22.76 31.67 4.40
C VAL A 230 22.86 32.70 3.28
N PRO A 231 23.84 32.58 2.36
CA PRO A 231 24.02 33.51 1.26
C PRO A 231 22.75 33.64 0.41
N ASN A 232 22.53 34.82 -0.18
CA ASN A 232 21.37 35.12 -1.01
C ASN A 232 21.49 34.41 -2.37
N VAL A 233 21.20 33.11 -2.37
CA VAL A 233 21.15 32.24 -3.54
C VAL A 233 19.72 32.19 -4.06
N ASP A 234 19.57 32.13 -5.38
CA ASP A 234 18.28 31.98 -6.04
C ASP A 234 17.50 30.76 -5.50
N GLU A 235 16.23 30.98 -5.09
CA GLU A 235 15.42 29.95 -4.44
C GLU A 235 15.18 28.73 -5.32
N LYS A 236 15.05 28.92 -6.64
CA LYS A 236 14.85 27.81 -7.59
C LYS A 236 16.09 26.93 -7.65
N THR A 237 17.27 27.53 -7.58
CA THR A 237 18.54 26.82 -7.49
C THR A 237 18.60 25.97 -6.22
N VAL A 238 18.28 26.54 -5.06
CA VAL A 238 18.26 25.82 -3.78
C VAL A 238 17.23 24.69 -3.78
N TYR A 239 16.02 24.94 -4.29
CA TYR A 239 14.98 23.91 -4.43
C TYR A 239 15.49 22.69 -5.19
N ASN A 240 16.13 22.91 -6.35
CA ASN A 240 16.67 21.83 -7.16
C ASN A 240 17.82 21.09 -6.46
N MET A 241 18.66 21.80 -5.69
CA MET A 241 19.72 21.18 -4.90
C MET A 241 19.14 20.27 -3.81
N ILE A 242 18.14 20.75 -3.05
CA ILE A 242 17.46 19.97 -2.02
C ILE A 242 16.77 18.76 -2.64
N TYR A 243 16.01 18.96 -3.72
CA TYR A 243 15.33 17.87 -4.43
C TYR A 243 16.31 16.78 -4.87
N SER A 244 17.43 17.17 -5.49
CA SER A 244 18.44 16.20 -5.93
C SER A 244 19.10 15.48 -4.76
N GLU A 245 19.35 16.15 -3.64
CA GLU A 245 20.00 15.53 -2.48
C GLU A 245 19.08 14.50 -1.83
N LEU A 246 17.84 14.89 -1.50
CA LEU A 246 16.84 13.99 -0.93
C LEU A 246 16.53 12.80 -1.87
N ASN A 247 16.40 13.05 -3.17
CA ASN A 247 16.18 11.97 -4.14
C ASN A 247 17.35 10.99 -4.22
N ASN A 248 18.58 11.43 -3.91
CA ASN A 248 19.73 10.55 -3.84
C ASN A 248 19.79 9.79 -2.51
N GLU A 249 19.48 10.45 -1.39
CA GLU A 249 19.39 9.81 -0.06
C GLU A 249 18.33 8.70 -0.06
N LEU A 250 17.17 8.94 -0.69
CA LEU A 250 16.08 7.96 -0.79
C LEU A 250 16.36 6.77 -1.72
N LYS A 251 17.51 6.72 -2.40
CA LYS A 251 17.97 5.51 -3.12
C LYS A 251 18.80 4.58 -2.24
N ASP A 252 19.16 5.02 -1.04
CA ASP A 252 19.98 4.25 -0.11
C ASP A 252 19.09 3.29 0.73
N PRO A 253 19.32 1.97 0.68
CA PRO A 253 18.56 1.02 1.50
C PRO A 253 18.74 1.22 3.01
N ASN A 254 19.84 1.82 3.46
CA ASN A 254 20.03 2.14 4.88
C ASN A 254 19.03 3.23 5.31
N VAL A 255 18.82 4.26 4.49
CA VAL A 255 17.82 5.31 4.76
C VAL A 255 16.42 4.70 4.85
N TRP A 256 16.08 3.79 3.93
CA TRP A 256 14.81 3.05 4.00
C TRP A 256 14.67 2.19 5.26
N SER A 257 15.76 1.65 5.79
CA SER A 257 15.72 0.87 7.03
C SER A 257 15.25 1.73 8.22
N TYR A 258 15.69 2.99 8.29
CA TYR A 258 15.23 3.94 9.30
C TYR A 258 13.76 4.34 9.09
N ILE A 259 13.39 4.65 7.84
CA ILE A 259 12.01 5.02 7.48
C ILE A 259 11.01 3.91 7.83
N ILE A 260 11.33 2.67 7.44
CA ILE A 260 10.48 1.50 7.72
C ILE A 260 10.40 1.24 9.22
N ALA A 261 11.54 1.31 9.94
CA ALA A 261 11.57 1.12 11.38
C ALA A 261 10.68 2.13 12.12
N ALA A 262 10.77 3.41 11.77
CA ALA A 262 9.92 4.45 12.36
C ALA A 262 8.44 4.15 12.15
N ARG A 263 8.02 3.92 10.89
CA ARG A 263 6.63 3.60 10.58
C ARG A 263 6.13 2.35 11.32
N GLU A 264 6.95 1.31 11.40
CA GLU A 264 6.62 0.07 12.09
C GLU A 264 6.43 0.29 13.61
N LEU A 265 7.28 1.10 14.24
CA LEU A 265 7.17 1.47 15.65
C LEU A 265 5.91 2.29 15.92
N ASP A 266 5.58 3.25 15.04
CA ASP A 266 4.35 4.02 15.14
C ASP A 266 3.09 3.15 15.02
N LEU A 267 3.08 2.19 14.08
CA LEU A 267 2.01 1.21 13.94
C LEU A 267 1.85 0.33 15.20
N ARG A 268 2.94 0.03 15.92
CA ARG A 268 2.90 -0.70 17.20
C ARG A 268 2.31 0.15 18.32
N GLY A 269 2.65 1.44 18.37
CA GLY A 269 2.05 2.42 19.27
C GLY A 269 0.54 2.51 19.09
N VAL A 270 0.07 2.72 17.86
CA VAL A 270 -1.37 2.84 17.56
C VAL A 270 -2.14 1.54 17.83
N SER A 271 -1.52 0.38 17.59
CA SER A 271 -2.14 -0.93 17.84
C SER A 271 -2.12 -1.35 19.31
N ASN A 272 -1.55 -0.54 20.21
CA ASN A 272 -1.39 -0.86 21.62
C ASN A 272 -0.62 -2.19 21.83
N THR A 273 0.35 -2.46 20.96
CA THR A 273 1.23 -3.65 21.04
C THR A 273 2.67 -3.31 21.39
N PHE A 274 2.94 -2.04 21.70
CA PHE A 274 4.22 -1.59 22.23
C PHE A 274 4.35 -2.01 23.71
N PRO A 275 5.31 -2.87 24.09
CA PRO A 275 5.42 -3.35 25.46
C PRO A 275 5.60 -2.20 26.45
N TYR A 276 4.82 -2.21 27.54
CA TYR A 276 4.89 -1.22 28.64
C TYR A 276 4.60 0.23 28.27
N LEU A 277 4.02 0.47 27.09
CA LEU A 277 3.56 1.76 26.63
C LEU A 277 2.14 1.60 26.11
N ASN A 278 1.17 2.23 26.77
CA ASN A 278 -0.21 2.19 26.32
C ASN A 278 -0.43 3.23 25.20
N LYS A 279 -1.48 3.03 24.40
CA LYS A 279 -1.83 3.91 23.27
C LYS A 279 -2.00 5.39 23.66
N GLU A 280 -2.67 5.70 24.77
CA GLU A 280 -2.89 7.10 25.18
C GLU A 280 -1.59 7.81 25.56
N GLU A 281 -0.66 7.09 26.18
CA GLU A 281 0.67 7.60 26.50
C GLU A 281 1.51 7.81 25.23
N PHE A 282 1.44 6.87 24.28
CA PHE A 282 2.10 6.97 22.98
C PHE A 282 1.59 8.17 22.16
N GLU A 283 0.27 8.37 22.09
CA GLU A 283 -0.34 9.49 21.34
C GLU A 283 -0.01 10.88 21.92
N ARG A 284 0.46 10.93 23.18
CA ARG A 284 0.92 12.17 23.83
C ARG A 284 2.41 12.43 23.66
N ASP A 285 3.09 11.66 22.81
CA ASP A 285 4.53 11.76 22.58
C ASP A 285 5.31 11.58 23.90
N SER A 286 5.39 10.33 24.34
CA SER A 286 5.91 10.01 25.67
C SER A 286 7.42 10.28 25.74
N LYS A 287 7.81 11.23 26.59
CA LYS A 287 9.23 11.53 26.94
C LYS A 287 10.04 10.35 27.48
N ARG A 288 9.40 9.20 27.76
CA ARG A 288 10.09 7.95 28.14
C ARG A 288 10.68 7.24 26.94
N ILE A 289 10.16 7.54 25.75
CA ILE A 289 10.69 7.05 24.49
C ILE A 289 11.74 8.08 24.06
N ILE A 290 12.99 7.62 24.05
CA ILE A 290 14.15 8.36 23.52
C ILE A 290 14.61 7.66 22.22
N ALA A 291 13.92 6.58 21.85
CA ALA A 291 14.30 5.71 20.75
C ALA A 291 14.02 6.35 19.38
N ASP A 292 13.00 7.20 19.30
CA ASP A 292 12.70 8.13 18.22
C ASP A 292 13.87 9.09 17.96
N GLU A 293 14.30 9.84 18.96
CA GLU A 293 15.42 10.78 18.86
C GLU A 293 16.72 10.03 18.53
N ALA A 294 16.94 8.86 19.12
CA ALA A 294 18.12 8.03 18.87
C ALA A 294 18.14 7.48 17.43
N LEU A 295 16.98 7.11 16.89
CA LEU A 295 16.81 6.63 15.51
C LEU A 295 17.08 7.76 14.52
N ALA A 296 16.49 8.94 14.75
CA ALA A 296 16.74 10.15 13.97
C ALA A 296 18.21 10.59 14.03
N SER A 297 18.80 10.62 15.23
CA SER A 297 20.21 10.95 15.43
C SER A 297 21.14 10.02 14.66
N SER A 298 20.84 8.71 14.67
CA SER A 298 21.61 7.72 13.93
C SER A 298 21.54 7.94 12.43
N LEU A 299 20.33 8.21 11.89
CA LEU A 299 20.15 8.56 10.49
C LEU A 299 20.91 9.84 10.12
N SER A 300 20.85 10.87 10.96
CA SER A 300 21.52 12.15 10.71
C SER A 300 23.04 12.03 10.71
N ILE A 301 23.59 11.26 11.64
CA ILE A 301 25.03 10.96 11.68
C ILE A 301 25.43 10.14 10.45
N TYR A 302 24.63 9.15 10.06
CA TYR A 302 24.89 8.34 8.87
C TYR A 302 24.93 9.19 7.60
N LEU A 303 23.98 10.12 7.44
CA LEU A 303 23.89 10.98 6.27
C LEU A 303 24.95 12.08 6.29
N SER A 304 25.04 12.86 7.37
CA SER A 304 25.79 14.13 7.34
C SER A 304 26.69 14.34 8.56
N GLY A 305 26.99 13.25 9.28
CA GLY A 305 27.85 13.26 10.46
C GLY A 305 27.34 14.18 11.56
N PHE A 306 28.27 14.73 12.35
CA PHE A 306 27.92 15.59 13.48
C PHE A 306 27.20 16.89 13.06
N LYS A 307 27.53 17.45 11.89
CA LYS A 307 26.83 18.64 11.37
C LYS A 307 25.37 18.32 11.08
N GLY A 308 25.10 17.19 10.43
CA GLY A 308 23.76 16.67 10.21
C GLY A 308 22.95 16.59 11.49
N LEU A 309 23.52 15.99 12.54
CA LEU A 309 22.89 15.89 13.85
C LEU A 309 22.50 17.26 14.41
N THR A 310 23.42 18.24 14.38
CA THR A 310 23.12 19.59 14.88
C THR A 310 22.04 20.29 14.06
N SER A 311 22.03 20.10 12.73
CA SER A 311 20.99 20.62 11.86
C SER A 311 19.64 19.95 12.10
N THR A 312 19.60 18.66 12.40
CA THR A 312 18.38 17.94 12.76
C THR A 312 17.76 18.48 14.06
N TYR A 313 18.53 18.68 15.12
CA TYR A 313 18.02 19.30 16.34
C TYR A 313 17.46 20.71 16.11
N TRP A 314 18.09 21.47 15.20
CA TRP A 314 17.61 22.79 14.83
C TRP A 314 16.28 22.73 14.07
N VAL A 315 16.16 21.82 13.11
CA VAL A 315 14.90 21.54 12.37
C VAL A 315 13.80 21.17 13.34
N ASP A 316 14.10 20.24 14.25
CA ASP A 316 13.16 19.72 15.22
C ASP A 316 12.61 20.83 16.15
N THR A 317 13.48 21.72 16.62
CA THR A 317 13.09 22.86 17.45
C THR A 317 12.19 23.88 16.71
N ILE A 318 12.24 23.91 15.39
CA ILE A 318 11.52 24.88 14.54
C ILE A 318 10.21 24.30 14.02
N LYS A 319 10.07 22.97 13.91
CA LYS A 319 8.95 22.30 13.23
C LYS A 319 7.58 22.80 13.71
N ASP A 320 7.40 22.91 15.02
CA ASP A 320 6.15 23.39 15.62
C ASP A 320 5.93 24.89 15.43
N LYS A 321 7.01 25.68 15.52
CA LYS A 321 6.93 27.16 15.42
C LYS A 321 6.51 27.62 14.05
N GLU A 322 6.94 26.91 13.01
CA GLU A 322 6.59 27.20 11.62
C GLU A 322 5.39 26.37 11.15
N ASN A 323 4.76 25.60 12.04
CA ASN A 323 3.62 24.73 11.75
C ASN A 323 3.87 23.86 10.50
N LEU A 324 5.05 23.24 10.45
CA LEU A 324 5.45 22.41 9.33
C LEU A 324 4.53 21.20 9.23
N LYS A 325 4.23 20.76 8.02
CA LYS A 325 3.28 19.66 7.76
C LYS A 325 3.62 18.40 8.56
N PHE A 326 4.92 18.13 8.73
CA PHE A 326 5.40 16.93 9.39
C PHE A 326 5.36 16.99 10.92
N SER A 327 5.11 18.16 11.54
CA SER A 327 5.00 18.26 13.01
C SER A 327 3.77 17.55 13.59
N HIS A 328 2.84 17.14 12.72
CA HIS A 328 1.63 16.39 13.09
C HIS A 328 1.73 14.91 12.70
N LEU A 329 2.89 14.46 12.24
CA LEU A 329 3.13 13.03 12.01
C LEU A 329 3.29 12.31 13.35
N PRO A 330 3.16 10.97 13.35
CA PRO A 330 3.50 10.16 14.51
C PRO A 330 4.95 10.35 14.98
N MET A 331 5.18 10.09 16.27
CA MET A 331 6.39 10.34 17.05
C MET A 331 7.71 9.82 16.46
N PHE A 332 7.72 8.69 15.74
CA PHE A 332 8.96 8.25 15.09
C PHE A 332 9.09 8.83 13.67
N GLU A 333 7.98 8.93 12.94
CA GLU A 333 7.94 9.46 11.57
C GLU A 333 8.36 10.93 11.48
N ASP A 334 7.91 11.80 12.39
CA ASP A 334 8.23 13.23 12.38
C ASP A 334 9.73 13.48 12.62
N ASP A 335 10.34 12.74 13.55
CA ASP A 335 11.75 12.77 13.87
C ASP A 335 12.64 12.27 12.72
N ILE A 336 12.21 11.22 12.00
CA ILE A 336 12.88 10.80 10.76
C ILE A 336 12.79 11.88 9.68
N VAL A 337 11.67 12.58 9.55
CA VAL A 337 11.55 13.70 8.61
C VAL A 337 12.49 14.85 9.01
N SER A 338 12.57 15.18 10.30
CA SER A 338 13.55 16.14 10.83
C SER A 338 14.99 15.74 10.50
N ALA A 339 15.32 14.45 10.61
CA ALA A 339 16.64 13.90 10.29
C ALA A 339 17.00 14.06 8.81
N LEU A 340 16.08 13.71 7.91
CA LEU A 340 16.26 13.86 6.46
C LEU A 340 16.46 15.33 6.06
N ILE A 341 15.58 16.21 6.52
CA ILE A 341 15.67 17.64 6.19
C ILE A 341 16.96 18.25 6.76
N GLY A 342 17.26 18.00 8.04
CA GLY A 342 18.45 18.54 8.69
C GLY A 342 19.74 18.09 8.03
N SER A 343 19.82 16.80 7.68
CA SER A 343 20.99 16.23 7.02
C SER A 343 21.19 16.75 5.60
N THR A 344 20.10 16.85 4.82
CA THR A 344 20.14 17.44 3.48
C THR A 344 20.58 18.90 3.57
N LEU A 345 19.95 19.71 4.42
CA LEU A 345 20.26 21.13 4.54
C LEU A 345 21.71 21.35 5.00
N SER A 346 22.22 20.53 5.92
CA SER A 346 23.63 20.56 6.33
C SER A 346 24.59 20.42 5.14
N ARG A 347 24.34 19.46 4.24
CA ARG A 347 25.15 19.28 3.01
C ARG A 347 24.98 20.44 2.03
N ILE A 348 23.77 20.98 1.90
CA ILE A 348 23.52 22.17 1.07
C ILE A 348 24.31 23.37 1.60
N TYR A 349 24.31 23.60 2.91
CA TYR A 349 25.07 24.69 3.52
C TYR A 349 26.57 24.54 3.29
N ASP A 350 27.12 23.33 3.43
CA ASP A 350 28.53 23.07 3.12
C ASP A 350 28.86 23.40 1.66
N LYS A 351 28.01 23.00 0.71
CA LYS A 351 28.15 23.32 -0.72
C LYS A 351 28.09 24.83 -0.98
N LEU A 352 27.17 25.55 -0.34
CA LEU A 352 26.98 26.99 -0.56
C LEU A 352 28.05 27.85 0.12
N LEU A 353 28.56 27.43 1.28
CA LEU A 353 29.58 28.14 2.04
C LEU A 353 31.01 27.73 1.66
N GLY A 354 31.17 26.77 0.74
CA GLY A 354 32.47 26.32 0.25
C GLY A 354 33.25 25.48 1.25
N ALA A 355 32.58 24.88 2.24
CA ALA A 355 33.19 23.89 3.13
C ALA A 355 33.32 22.57 2.35
N LYS A 356 34.57 22.16 2.09
CA LYS A 356 34.87 20.84 1.50
C LYS A 356 34.92 19.76 2.56
#